data_AF-A0A1C7N5Q7-F1
#
_entry.id   AF-A0A1C7N5Q7-F1
#
_cell.length_a   1.000
_cell.length_b   1.000
_cell.length_c   1.000
_cell.angle_alpha   90.00
_cell.angle_beta   90.00
_cell.angle_gamma   90.00
#
_symmetry.space_group_name_H-M   'P 1'
#
loop_
_entity.id
_entity.type
_entity.pdbx_description
1 polymer ?
#
loop_
_entity_poly.entity_id
_entity_poly.type
_entity_poly.pdbx_seq_one_letter_code
_entity_poly.pdbx_strand_id
1 'polypeptide(L)'
;MEDYLPSLLSLSIRQKRSQLAFEELVTLQLSFSGSLSILEMTPYVRELHLTWTGTTSFSIDHLKSIHHTCPLLQHLTVSAYTTMGPTKREIDLFPSSDRLEFFELNSREEAEHCYSWLHCVAKAYPNLKTLTLKTLSTSFTRKQCSAEMYELIWFGCLPSVQFNWINTRPDDMLIVRLDPQQRTSMVIKEIDSDGEVFDLVIEEYDTSKYRFTRREELYIEEDGFSRPCGTWSVVVY
;
A
#
# COMPACT_ATOMS: atom_id res chain seq x y z
N MET A 1 35.46 -8.60 -9.61
CA MET A 1 35.10 -9.69 -8.68
C MET A 1 34.74 -8.99 -7.39
N GLU A 2 33.49 -8.56 -7.29
CA GLU A 2 33.00 -7.77 -6.17
C GLU A 2 32.50 -8.74 -5.09
N ASP A 3 33.12 -8.66 -3.93
CA ASP A 3 32.73 -9.42 -2.74
C ASP A 3 31.35 -8.94 -2.26
N TYR A 4 30.31 -9.71 -2.59
CA TYR A 4 28.97 -9.54 -2.03
C TYR A 4 29.02 -9.90 -0.54
N LEU A 5 28.98 -8.87 0.31
CA LEU A 5 28.77 -9.01 1.76
C LEU A 5 27.49 -9.82 2.02
N PRO A 6 27.51 -10.78 2.97
CA PRO A 6 26.32 -11.55 3.32
C PRO A 6 25.29 -10.63 3.96
N SER A 7 24.09 -10.62 3.36
CA SER A 7 22.91 -9.92 3.83
C SER A 7 22.60 -10.24 5.29
N LEU A 8 22.62 -9.20 6.13
CA LEU A 8 22.23 -9.26 7.54
C LEU A 8 20.72 -9.50 7.65
N LEU A 9 20.33 -10.71 8.01
CA LEU A 9 18.97 -11.02 8.45
C LEU A 9 18.80 -10.44 9.86
N SER A 10 18.07 -9.34 10.02
CA SER A 10 17.61 -8.87 11.32
C SER A 10 16.23 -9.45 11.60
N LEU A 11 16.13 -10.34 12.59
CA LEU A 11 14.87 -10.90 13.08
C LEU A 11 14.47 -10.14 14.34
N SER A 12 13.36 -9.40 14.31
CA SER A 12 12.74 -8.84 15.52
C SER A 12 11.40 -9.53 15.75
N ILE A 13 11.34 -10.36 16.81
CA ILE A 13 10.09 -10.95 17.28
C ILE A 13 9.64 -10.14 18.49
N ARG A 14 8.51 -9.46 18.39
CA ARG A 14 7.88 -8.77 19.53
C ARG A 14 6.70 -9.60 20.01
N GLN A 15 6.90 -10.36 21.09
CA GLN A 15 5.84 -11.14 21.73
C GLN A 15 5.23 -10.32 22.86
N LYS A 16 3.97 -9.88 22.71
CA LYS A 16 3.27 -9.13 23.76
C LYS A 16 2.69 -10.13 24.78
N ARG A 17 3.44 -10.41 25.85
CA ARG A 17 2.94 -11.26 26.96
C ARG A 17 1.87 -10.50 27.76
N SER A 18 0.60 -10.83 27.54
CA SER A 18 -0.48 -10.52 28.47
C SER A 18 -0.84 -11.79 29.25
N GLN A 19 -0.98 -11.70 30.58
CA GLN A 19 -1.08 -12.85 31.49
C GLN A 19 -2.45 -13.55 31.51
N LEU A 20 -3.39 -13.21 30.63
CA LEU A 20 -4.69 -13.88 30.55
C LEU A 20 -5.05 -14.09 29.07
N ALA A 21 -5.15 -15.36 28.68
CA ALA A 21 -5.37 -15.90 27.33
C ALA A 21 -4.15 -15.83 26.38
N PHE A 22 -3.85 -16.99 25.79
CA PHE A 22 -2.88 -17.25 24.70
C PHE A 22 -3.30 -16.53 23.39
N GLU A 23 -3.57 -15.24 23.43
CA GLU A 23 -3.77 -14.42 22.23
C GLU A 23 -2.41 -13.90 21.76
N GLU A 24 -1.55 -14.80 21.30
CA GLU A 24 -0.23 -14.40 20.79
C GLU A 24 -0.38 -13.80 19.39
N LEU A 25 -0.58 -12.49 19.37
CA LEU A 25 -0.28 -11.67 18.22
C LEU A 25 1.23 -11.74 17.97
N VAL A 26 1.64 -12.59 17.03
CA VAL A 26 3.05 -12.68 16.60
C VAL A 26 3.23 -11.71 15.44
N THR A 27 3.68 -10.50 15.75
CA THR A 27 4.19 -9.55 14.74
C THR A 27 5.58 -10.00 14.36
N LEU A 28 5.80 -10.26 13.06
CA LEU A 28 7.08 -10.70 12.52
C LEU A 28 7.62 -9.65 11.54
N GLN A 29 8.84 -9.18 11.78
CA GLN A 29 9.54 -8.28 10.85
C GLN A 29 10.77 -8.98 10.28
N LEU A 30 10.84 -9.05 8.95
CA LEU A 30 11.93 -9.70 8.21
C LEU A 30 12.50 -8.76 7.16
N SER A 31 13.83 -8.65 7.13
CA SER A 31 14.57 -8.13 5.98
C SER A 31 14.97 -9.32 5.11
N PHE A 32 14.54 -9.32 3.85
CA PHE A 32 14.52 -10.49 2.99
C PHE A 32 15.42 -10.33 1.78
N SER A 33 16.44 -11.17 1.68
CA SER A 33 17.31 -11.33 0.51
C SER A 33 17.30 -12.77 -0.02
N GLY A 34 16.44 -13.65 0.53
CA GLY A 34 16.64 -15.12 0.50
C GLY A 34 15.37 -15.96 0.34
N SER A 35 15.18 -16.98 1.18
CA SER A 35 14.07 -17.95 1.12
C SER A 35 13.02 -17.69 2.22
N LEU A 36 11.73 -17.85 1.90
CA LEU A 36 10.60 -17.68 2.82
C LEU A 36 10.46 -18.81 3.85
N SER A 37 11.43 -19.73 3.92
CA SER A 37 11.39 -20.90 4.81
C SER A 37 11.21 -20.57 6.29
N ILE A 38 11.62 -19.39 6.75
CA ILE A 38 11.36 -18.97 8.13
C ILE A 38 9.87 -18.84 8.44
N LEU A 39 9.05 -18.49 7.44
CA LEU A 39 7.60 -18.40 7.61
C LEU A 39 7.00 -19.78 7.91
N GLU A 40 7.62 -20.86 7.41
CA GLU A 40 7.12 -22.24 7.61
C GLU A 40 7.17 -22.64 9.08
N MET A 41 8.05 -22.02 9.86
CA MET A 41 8.17 -22.22 11.30
C MET A 41 7.21 -21.33 12.10
N THR A 42 6.53 -20.39 11.44
CA THR A 42 5.67 -19.39 12.09
C THR A 42 4.27 -19.32 11.45
N PRO A 43 3.49 -20.43 11.42
CA PRO A 43 2.19 -20.46 10.75
C PRO A 43 1.10 -19.62 11.46
N TYR A 44 1.34 -19.20 12.70
CA TYR A 44 0.39 -18.43 13.53
C TYR A 44 0.55 -16.91 13.40
N VAL A 45 1.44 -16.43 12.53
CA VAL A 45 1.66 -14.98 12.31
C VAL A 45 0.39 -14.34 11.80
N ARG A 46 -0.02 -13.25 12.48
CA ARG A 46 -1.17 -12.41 12.08
C ARG A 46 -0.74 -11.09 11.46
N GLU A 47 0.45 -10.61 11.81
CA GLU A 47 1.03 -9.38 11.28
C GLU A 47 2.43 -9.63 10.76
N LEU A 48 2.65 -9.39 9.47
CA LEU A 48 3.92 -9.63 8.80
C LEU A 48 4.40 -8.36 8.11
N HIS A 49 5.59 -7.92 8.47
CA HIS A 49 6.30 -6.81 7.83
C HIS A 49 7.52 -7.36 7.11
N LEU A 50 7.49 -7.35 5.78
CA LEU A 50 8.59 -7.79 4.93
C LEU A 50 9.28 -6.59 4.30
N THR A 51 10.60 -6.56 4.40
CA THR A 51 11.45 -5.62 3.66
C THR A 51 12.28 -6.42 2.67
N TRP A 52 11.89 -6.40 1.40
CA TRP A 52 12.61 -7.02 0.30
C TRP A 52 13.87 -6.21 -0.02
N THR A 53 15.02 -6.76 0.36
CA THR A 53 16.35 -6.19 0.13
C THR A 53 17.02 -6.90 -1.03
N GLY A 54 17.50 -6.14 -2.02
CA GLY A 54 18.25 -6.67 -3.16
C GLY A 54 17.57 -6.39 -4.50
N THR A 55 17.96 -7.16 -5.51
CA THR A 55 17.53 -7.00 -6.91
C THR A 55 16.30 -7.82 -7.28
N THR A 56 15.82 -8.68 -6.39
CA THR A 56 14.65 -9.52 -6.64
C THR A 56 13.37 -8.69 -6.48
N SER A 57 12.48 -8.81 -7.46
CA SER A 57 11.21 -8.09 -7.45
C SER A 57 10.17 -8.86 -6.65
N PHE A 58 9.39 -8.15 -5.82
CA PHE A 58 8.23 -8.77 -5.18
C PHE A 58 7.17 -9.10 -6.24
N SER A 59 6.59 -10.29 -6.18
CA SER A 59 5.69 -10.82 -7.22
C SER A 59 4.50 -11.54 -6.59
N ILE A 60 3.51 -11.86 -7.42
CA ILE A 60 2.32 -12.57 -6.95
C ILE A 60 2.63 -13.96 -6.38
N ASP A 61 3.65 -14.66 -6.87
CA ASP A 61 4.03 -15.97 -6.36
C ASP A 61 4.64 -15.90 -4.95
N HIS A 62 5.35 -14.81 -4.65
CA HIS A 62 5.77 -14.53 -3.27
C HIS A 62 4.56 -14.31 -2.37
N LEU A 63 3.55 -13.57 -2.84
CA LEU A 63 2.31 -13.36 -2.09
C LEU A 63 1.55 -14.68 -1.87
N LYS A 64 1.45 -15.55 -2.89
CA LYS A 64 0.85 -16.91 -2.73
C LYS A 64 1.60 -17.71 -1.68
N SER A 65 2.93 -17.69 -1.71
CA SER A 65 3.77 -18.44 -0.78
C SER A 65 3.55 -17.94 0.65
N ILE A 66 3.54 -16.62 0.86
CA ILE A 66 3.25 -16.01 2.17
C ILE A 66 1.89 -16.49 2.71
N HIS A 67 0.83 -16.46 1.90
CA HIS A 67 -0.50 -16.91 2.34
C HIS A 67 -0.57 -18.41 2.59
N HIS A 68 0.11 -19.21 1.79
CA HIS A 68 0.20 -20.65 2.01
C HIS A 68 0.86 -20.95 3.36
N THR A 69 1.91 -20.23 3.69
CA THR A 69 2.72 -20.47 4.88
C THR A 69 2.15 -19.80 6.15
N CYS A 70 1.48 -18.67 6.00
CA CYS A 70 0.86 -17.91 7.08
C CYS A 70 -0.67 -17.78 6.85
N PRO A 71 -1.44 -18.88 7.00
CA PRO A 71 -2.87 -18.88 6.67
C PRO A 71 -3.74 -18.01 7.60
N LEU A 72 -3.20 -17.56 8.74
CA LEU A 72 -3.89 -16.69 9.71
C LEU A 72 -3.53 -15.21 9.54
N LEU A 73 -2.84 -14.85 8.46
CA LEU A 73 -2.34 -13.49 8.24
C LEU A 73 -3.49 -12.49 8.05
N GLN A 74 -3.52 -11.47 8.89
CA GLN A 74 -4.50 -10.39 8.88
C GLN A 74 -3.90 -9.08 8.38
N HIS A 75 -2.62 -8.83 8.67
CA HIS A 75 -1.90 -7.62 8.26
C HIS A 75 -0.63 -8.00 7.52
N LEU A 76 -0.46 -7.48 6.31
CA LEU A 76 0.74 -7.67 5.51
C LEU A 76 1.26 -6.33 5.03
N THR A 77 2.49 -6.01 5.39
CA THR A 77 3.24 -4.89 4.84
C THR A 77 4.42 -5.43 4.07
N VAL A 78 4.56 -5.05 2.80
CA VAL A 78 5.68 -5.41 1.95
C VAL A 78 6.36 -4.15 1.47
N SER A 79 7.64 -3.99 1.79
CA SER A 79 8.49 -2.93 1.26
C SER A 79 9.52 -3.54 0.33
N ALA A 80 9.40 -3.31 -0.97
CA ALA A 80 10.30 -3.86 -1.97
C ALA A 80 10.97 -2.76 -2.79
N TYR A 81 12.18 -3.01 -3.27
CA TYR A 81 12.85 -2.09 -4.19
C TYR A 81 12.04 -2.00 -5.49
N THR A 82 11.85 -3.14 -6.16
CA THR A 82 10.99 -3.30 -7.34
C THR A 82 9.80 -4.21 -7.04
N THR A 83 8.71 -4.02 -7.79
CA THR A 83 7.57 -4.95 -7.79
C THR A 83 7.31 -5.42 -9.22
N MET A 84 6.88 -6.66 -9.37
CA MET A 84 6.42 -7.22 -10.64
C MET A 84 4.90 -7.26 -10.61
N GLY A 85 4.27 -6.59 -11.57
CA GLY A 85 2.82 -6.57 -11.68
C GLY A 85 2.23 -7.94 -11.98
N PRO A 86 1.17 -8.37 -11.29
CA PRO A 86 0.45 -9.59 -11.63
C PRO A 86 -0.10 -9.56 -13.07
N THR A 87 0.05 -10.67 -13.78
CA THR A 87 -0.64 -10.88 -15.07
C THR A 87 -2.10 -11.26 -14.84
N LYS A 88 -2.96 -11.03 -15.84
CA LYS A 88 -4.38 -11.41 -15.78
C LYS A 88 -4.57 -12.89 -15.42
N ARG A 89 -3.77 -13.78 -16.04
CA ARG A 89 -3.83 -15.23 -15.77
C ARG A 89 -3.47 -15.56 -14.33
N GLU A 90 -2.48 -14.88 -13.75
CA GLU A 90 -2.09 -15.11 -12.37
C GLU A 90 -3.16 -14.63 -11.39
N ILE A 91 -3.78 -13.47 -11.65
CA ILE A 91 -4.93 -12.96 -10.90
C ILE A 91 -6.11 -13.96 -10.97
N ASP A 92 -6.31 -14.58 -12.13
CA ASP A 92 -7.37 -15.57 -12.33
C ASP A 92 -7.18 -16.87 -11.56
N LEU A 93 -5.93 -17.22 -11.27
CA LEU A 93 -5.57 -18.44 -10.54
C LEU A 93 -5.22 -18.18 -9.07
N PHE A 94 -5.20 -16.92 -8.64
CA PHE A 94 -4.84 -16.57 -7.27
C PHE A 94 -5.96 -16.98 -6.30
N PRO A 95 -5.66 -17.76 -5.23
CA PRO A 95 -6.68 -18.17 -4.29
C PRO A 95 -7.21 -16.97 -3.50
N SER A 96 -8.52 -16.93 -3.28
CA SER A 96 -9.10 -15.94 -2.38
C SER A 96 -8.76 -16.26 -0.92
N SER A 97 -8.52 -15.23 -0.11
CA SER A 97 -8.30 -15.31 1.34
C SER A 97 -9.24 -14.33 2.03
N ASP A 98 -10.03 -14.84 2.98
CA ASP A 98 -11.00 -14.07 3.77
C ASP A 98 -10.38 -13.47 5.04
N ARG A 99 -9.09 -13.70 5.28
CA ARG A 99 -8.41 -13.32 6.53
C ARG A 99 -7.68 -11.99 6.47
N LEU A 100 -7.18 -11.60 5.29
CA LEU A 100 -6.37 -10.40 5.16
C LEU A 100 -7.26 -9.16 5.26
N GLU A 101 -7.03 -8.34 6.29
CA GLU A 101 -7.76 -7.11 6.56
C GLU A 101 -6.96 -5.87 6.16
N PHE A 102 -5.63 -5.94 6.23
CA PHE A 102 -4.71 -4.84 5.91
C PHE A 102 -3.63 -5.31 4.94
N PHE A 103 -3.49 -4.61 3.81
CA PHE A 103 -2.40 -4.82 2.87
C PHE A 103 -1.72 -3.50 2.52
N GLU A 104 -0.41 -3.46 2.69
CA GLU A 104 0.44 -2.33 2.30
C GLU A 104 1.56 -2.81 1.38
N LEU A 105 1.65 -2.20 0.20
CA LEU A 105 2.73 -2.44 -0.76
C LEU A 105 3.50 -1.13 -1.00
N ASN A 106 4.73 -1.10 -0.50
CA ASN A 106 5.68 -0.01 -0.67
C ASN A 106 6.70 -0.42 -1.74
N SER A 107 6.74 0.29 -2.87
CA SER A 107 7.77 0.12 -3.89
C SER A 107 8.70 1.33 -3.93
N ARG A 108 9.99 1.15 -4.27
CA ARG A 108 10.87 2.29 -4.55
C ARG A 108 10.73 2.81 -5.97
N GLU A 109 10.48 1.91 -6.91
CA GLU A 109 10.31 2.25 -8.32
C GLU A 109 8.86 2.65 -8.66
N GLU A 110 8.66 3.04 -9.92
CA GLU A 110 7.42 3.63 -10.41
C GLU A 110 6.18 2.75 -10.19
N ALA A 111 5.06 3.41 -10.03
CA ALA A 111 3.72 2.85 -9.81
C ALA A 111 3.13 2.12 -11.03
N GLU A 112 3.93 1.70 -12.02
CA GLU A 112 3.44 1.13 -13.29
C GLU A 112 2.54 -0.11 -13.09
N HIS A 113 2.69 -0.78 -11.95
CA HIS A 113 1.98 -2.00 -11.58
C HIS A 113 0.96 -1.81 -10.46
N CYS A 114 0.73 -0.58 -9.99
CA CYS A 114 -0.26 -0.32 -8.92
C CYS A 114 -1.65 -0.84 -9.30
N TYR A 115 -2.08 -0.67 -10.56
CA TYR A 115 -3.39 -1.13 -11.02
C TYR A 115 -3.54 -2.65 -11.10
N SER A 116 -2.49 -3.38 -11.50
CA SER A 116 -2.54 -4.85 -11.53
C SER A 116 -2.53 -5.44 -10.13
N TRP A 117 -1.78 -4.83 -9.21
CA TRP A 117 -1.84 -5.16 -7.78
C TRP A 117 -3.20 -4.85 -7.17
N LEU A 118 -3.78 -3.68 -7.49
CA LEU A 118 -5.11 -3.29 -7.03
C LEU A 118 -6.18 -4.30 -7.47
N HIS A 119 -6.15 -4.72 -8.74
CA HIS A 119 -7.06 -5.75 -9.25
C HIS A 119 -6.85 -7.12 -8.56
N CYS A 120 -5.58 -7.53 -8.40
CA CYS A 120 -5.25 -8.76 -7.69
C CYS A 120 -5.81 -8.77 -6.26
N VAL A 121 -5.56 -7.70 -5.52
CA VAL A 121 -5.97 -7.52 -4.12
C VAL A 121 -7.49 -7.47 -4.00
N ALA A 122 -8.15 -6.68 -4.84
CA ALA A 122 -9.61 -6.55 -4.82
C ALA A 122 -10.32 -7.89 -5.09
N LYS A 123 -9.72 -8.75 -5.93
CA LYS A 123 -10.27 -10.08 -6.20
C LYS A 123 -9.92 -11.08 -5.10
N ALA A 124 -8.70 -11.04 -4.59
CA ALA A 124 -8.19 -12.03 -3.65
C ALA A 124 -8.76 -11.85 -2.24
N TYR A 125 -9.00 -10.62 -1.79
CA TYR A 125 -9.27 -10.31 -0.38
C TYR A 125 -10.64 -9.62 -0.20
N PRO A 126 -11.74 -10.38 -0.16
CA PRO A 126 -13.09 -9.81 -0.03
C PRO A 126 -13.34 -9.09 1.30
N ASN A 127 -12.57 -9.40 2.35
CA ASN A 127 -12.70 -8.79 3.69
C ASN A 127 -11.65 -7.71 3.97
N LEU A 128 -10.95 -7.24 2.95
CA LEU A 128 -9.96 -6.19 3.11
C LEU A 128 -10.63 -4.92 3.64
N LYS A 129 -10.02 -4.28 4.63
CA LYS A 129 -10.48 -3.02 5.23
C LYS A 129 -9.60 -1.87 4.78
N THR A 130 -8.30 -2.12 4.60
CA THR A 130 -7.34 -1.09 4.24
C THR A 130 -6.38 -1.59 3.18
N LEU A 131 -6.24 -0.81 2.12
CA LEU A 131 -5.22 -0.98 1.09
C LEU A 131 -4.35 0.26 1.01
N THR A 132 -3.04 0.09 1.23
CA THR A 132 -2.06 1.15 1.04
C THR A 132 -1.15 0.80 -0.13
N LEU A 133 -1.10 1.67 -1.13
CA LEU A 133 -0.13 1.62 -2.22
C LEU A 133 0.79 2.83 -2.08
N LYS A 134 2.07 2.58 -1.86
CA LYS A 134 3.08 3.62 -1.69
C LYS A 134 4.20 3.43 -2.70
N THR A 135 4.62 4.53 -3.32
CA THR A 135 5.90 4.56 -4.02
C THR A 135 6.85 5.54 -3.34
N LEU A 136 8.16 5.31 -3.44
CA LEU A 136 9.17 6.31 -3.06
C LEU A 136 9.68 7.07 -4.28
N SER A 137 9.22 6.71 -5.49
CA SER A 137 9.50 7.50 -6.67
C SER A 137 8.71 8.81 -6.62
N THR A 138 9.40 9.90 -6.95
CA THR A 138 8.79 11.22 -7.16
C THR A 138 8.36 11.41 -8.62
N SER A 139 8.68 10.47 -9.53
CA SER A 139 8.22 10.51 -10.91
C SER A 139 6.79 9.98 -11.02
N PHE A 140 5.84 10.88 -11.27
CA PHE A 140 4.45 10.53 -11.49
C PHE A 140 4.20 10.24 -12.98
N THR A 141 4.25 8.96 -13.37
CA THR A 141 3.76 8.55 -14.69
C THR A 141 2.26 8.27 -14.62
N ARG A 142 1.45 9.16 -15.21
CA ARG A 142 -0.01 8.95 -15.34
C ARG A 142 -0.28 7.88 -16.39
N LYS A 143 -0.28 6.61 -15.97
CA LYS A 143 -0.76 5.51 -16.81
C LYS A 143 -2.26 5.35 -16.60
N GLN A 144 -3.05 5.64 -17.62
CA GLN A 144 -4.49 5.39 -17.59
C GLN A 144 -4.75 3.88 -17.59
N CYS A 145 -5.65 3.43 -16.71
CA CYS A 145 -6.11 2.05 -16.72
C CYS A 145 -7.31 1.89 -17.68
N SER A 146 -7.65 0.66 -18.06
CA SER A 146 -8.89 0.43 -18.83
C SER A 146 -10.12 0.49 -17.93
N ALA A 147 -11.24 0.93 -18.48
CA ALA A 147 -12.52 0.99 -17.76
C ALA A 147 -12.95 -0.37 -17.17
N GLU A 148 -12.58 -1.47 -17.84
CA GLU A 148 -12.87 -2.83 -17.39
C GLU A 148 -12.12 -3.20 -16.12
N MET A 149 -10.84 -2.77 -15.97
CA MET A 149 -10.10 -3.03 -14.74
C MET A 149 -10.74 -2.32 -13.54
N TYR A 150 -11.28 -1.11 -13.75
CA TYR A 150 -11.97 -0.40 -12.69
C TYR A 150 -13.27 -1.07 -12.24
N GLU A 151 -14.07 -1.62 -13.17
CA GLU A 151 -15.26 -2.41 -12.78
C GLU A 151 -14.86 -3.62 -11.91
N LEU A 152 -13.78 -4.31 -12.27
CA LEU A 152 -13.34 -5.50 -11.53
C LEU A 152 -12.84 -5.16 -10.13
N ILE A 153 -12.10 -4.05 -10.01
CA ILE A 153 -11.68 -3.50 -8.73
C ILE A 153 -12.94 -3.18 -7.89
N TRP A 154 -13.90 -2.48 -8.50
CA TRP A 154 -15.14 -2.01 -7.87
C TRP A 154 -16.02 -3.12 -7.30
N PHE A 155 -16.36 -4.12 -8.10
CA PHE A 155 -17.28 -5.19 -7.69
C PHE A 155 -16.64 -6.20 -6.72
N GLY A 156 -15.31 -6.27 -6.65
CA GLY A 156 -14.61 -7.26 -5.83
C GLY A 156 -14.53 -6.92 -4.34
N CYS A 157 -14.36 -5.63 -3.99
CA CYS A 157 -13.85 -5.27 -2.66
C CYS A 157 -14.28 -3.86 -2.18
N LEU A 158 -14.77 -2.98 -3.06
CA LEU A 158 -14.67 -1.53 -2.84
C LEU A 158 -15.67 -0.79 -1.93
N PRO A 159 -16.85 -1.29 -1.54
CA PRO A 159 -17.77 -0.44 -0.78
C PRO A 159 -17.23 0.04 0.58
N SER A 160 -16.35 -0.76 1.21
CA SER A 160 -15.91 -0.53 2.60
C SER A 160 -14.40 -0.40 2.79
N VAL A 161 -13.60 -0.46 1.72
CA VAL A 161 -12.13 -0.39 1.83
C VAL A 161 -11.67 1.06 1.88
N GLN A 162 -10.83 1.36 2.85
CA GLN A 162 -10.05 2.58 2.88
C GLN A 162 -8.82 2.45 1.96
N PHE A 163 -8.73 3.30 0.95
CA PHE A 163 -7.58 3.35 0.03
C PHE A 163 -6.63 4.46 0.45
N ASN A 164 -5.37 4.12 0.65
CA ASN A 164 -4.30 5.07 0.90
C ASN A 164 -3.35 5.06 -0.29
N TRP A 165 -3.32 6.15 -1.04
CA TRP A 165 -2.39 6.38 -2.14
C TRP A 165 -1.27 7.28 -1.63
N ILE A 166 -0.03 6.80 -1.60
CA ILE A 166 1.11 7.57 -1.06
C ILE A 166 2.16 7.74 -2.16
N ASN A 167 2.43 8.98 -2.56
CA ASN A 167 3.26 9.31 -3.74
C ASN A 167 2.80 8.62 -5.04
N THR A 168 1.56 8.15 -5.07
CA THR A 168 0.88 7.61 -6.24
C THR A 168 -0.49 8.26 -6.31
N ARG A 169 -1.11 8.25 -7.48
CA ARG A 169 -2.41 8.91 -7.68
C ARG A 169 -3.34 8.02 -8.51
N PRO A 170 -4.63 7.93 -8.14
CA PRO A 170 -5.62 7.34 -9.02
C PRO A 170 -5.77 8.21 -10.27
N ASP A 171 -6.07 7.61 -11.42
CA ASP A 171 -6.44 8.39 -12.61
C ASP A 171 -7.85 8.98 -12.49
N ASP A 172 -8.17 9.92 -13.38
CA ASP A 172 -9.47 10.61 -13.40
C ASP A 172 -10.64 9.62 -13.52
N MET A 173 -10.47 8.53 -14.27
CA MET A 173 -11.55 7.57 -14.53
C MET A 173 -11.91 6.77 -13.28
N LEU A 174 -10.92 6.41 -12.46
CA LEU A 174 -11.19 5.83 -11.14
C LEU A 174 -12.01 6.79 -10.29
N ILE A 175 -11.59 8.05 -10.18
CA ILE A 175 -12.24 9.06 -9.33
C ILE A 175 -13.69 9.32 -9.76
N VAL A 176 -13.95 9.44 -11.08
CA VAL A 176 -15.31 9.63 -11.61
C VAL A 176 -16.26 8.50 -11.17
N ARG A 177 -15.75 7.27 -11.08
CA ARG A 177 -16.58 6.10 -10.74
C ARG A 177 -16.79 5.90 -9.24
N LEU A 178 -15.96 6.50 -8.40
CA LEU A 178 -16.15 6.43 -6.96
C LEU A 178 -17.42 7.18 -6.53
N ASP A 179 -18.24 6.54 -5.72
CA ASP A 179 -19.38 7.22 -5.10
C ASP A 179 -18.87 8.27 -4.10
N PRO A 180 -19.71 9.25 -3.69
CA PRO A 180 -19.27 10.30 -2.77
C PRO A 180 -18.73 9.77 -1.43
N GLN A 181 -19.26 8.66 -0.91
CA GLN A 181 -18.84 8.09 0.36
C GLN A 181 -17.44 7.49 0.24
N GLN A 182 -17.18 6.74 -0.83
CA GLN A 182 -15.87 6.14 -1.07
C GLN A 182 -14.81 7.17 -1.46
N ARG A 183 -15.19 8.22 -2.19
CA ARG A 183 -14.29 9.38 -2.42
C ARG A 183 -13.84 9.99 -1.10
N THR A 184 -14.73 10.05 -0.12
CA THR A 184 -14.40 10.55 1.23
C THR A 184 -13.52 9.58 2.02
N SER A 185 -13.66 8.27 1.78
CA SER A 185 -12.81 7.23 2.39
C SER A 185 -11.44 7.08 1.71
N MET A 186 -11.24 7.68 0.53
CA MET A 186 -9.96 7.66 -0.18
C MET A 186 -9.03 8.72 0.39
N VAL A 187 -7.87 8.27 0.86
CA VAL A 187 -6.81 9.13 1.39
C VAL A 187 -5.68 9.16 0.38
N ILE A 188 -5.25 10.36 -0.01
CA ILE A 188 -4.13 10.55 -0.92
C ILE A 188 -3.11 11.42 -0.20
N LYS A 189 -1.87 10.94 -0.16
CA LYS A 189 -0.77 11.62 0.50
C LYS A 189 0.42 11.76 -0.44
N GLU A 190 1.15 12.84 -0.25
CA GLU A 190 2.44 13.08 -0.87
C GLU A 190 3.50 13.15 0.24
N ILE A 191 4.64 12.52 0.01
CA ILE A 191 5.82 12.56 0.85
C ILE A 191 6.92 13.17 0.01
N ASP A 192 7.43 14.32 0.44
CA ASP A 192 8.49 15.02 -0.28
C ASP A 192 9.88 14.42 -0.02
N SER A 193 10.91 15.08 -0.57
CA SER A 193 12.31 14.67 -0.39
C SER A 193 12.81 14.78 1.05
N ASP A 194 12.21 15.65 1.84
CA ASP A 194 12.56 15.87 3.25
C ASP A 194 11.81 14.90 4.18
N GLY A 195 10.87 14.13 3.62
CA GLY A 195 10.06 13.15 4.33
C GLY A 195 8.82 13.74 4.98
N GLU A 196 8.49 15.00 4.69
CA GLU A 196 7.26 15.63 5.16
C GLU A 196 6.06 15.04 4.42
N VAL A 197 4.97 14.80 5.14
CA VAL A 197 3.77 14.13 4.63
C VAL A 197 2.65 15.15 4.49
N PHE A 198 2.07 15.22 3.30
CA PHE A 198 0.99 16.14 2.95
C PHE A 198 -0.26 15.40 2.53
N ASP A 199 -1.41 15.80 3.05
CA ASP A 199 -2.69 15.32 2.55
C ASP A 199 -3.06 16.08 1.27
N LEU A 200 -3.37 15.32 0.21
CA LEU A 200 -3.86 15.84 -1.06
C LEU A 200 -5.39 15.80 -1.08
N VAL A 201 -6.00 16.94 -1.39
CA VAL A 201 -7.44 17.08 -1.59
C VAL A 201 -7.76 16.93 -3.06
N ILE A 202 -8.75 16.09 -3.36
CA ILE A 202 -9.28 15.92 -4.71
C ILE A 202 -10.31 17.02 -4.95
N GLU A 203 -10.02 17.88 -5.91
CA GLU A 203 -10.93 18.94 -6.34
C GLU A 203 -11.43 18.65 -7.75
N GLU A 204 -12.75 18.73 -7.95
CA GLU A 204 -13.33 18.71 -9.29
C GLU A 204 -13.02 20.04 -10.00
N TYR A 205 -12.35 19.97 -11.15
CA TYR A 205 -11.94 21.14 -11.93
C TYR A 205 -12.76 21.30 -13.21
N ASP A 206 -13.23 20.19 -13.77
CA ASP A 206 -14.15 20.09 -14.91
C ASP A 206 -15.03 18.85 -14.67
N THR A 207 -16.18 18.78 -15.32
CA THR A 207 -17.21 17.71 -15.20
C THR A 207 -16.68 16.26 -15.30
N SER A 208 -15.44 16.07 -15.77
CA SER A 208 -14.76 14.77 -15.86
C SER A 208 -13.26 14.84 -15.54
N LYS A 209 -12.78 15.92 -14.92
CA LYS A 209 -11.36 16.09 -14.58
C LYS A 209 -11.18 16.53 -13.14
N TYR A 210 -10.24 15.86 -12.47
CA TYR A 210 -9.88 16.18 -11.11
C TYR A 210 -8.48 16.76 -11.07
N ARG A 211 -8.26 17.64 -10.09
CA ARG A 211 -6.93 18.11 -9.72
C ARG A 211 -6.66 17.77 -8.27
N PHE A 212 -5.40 17.52 -7.96
CA PHE A 212 -4.96 17.29 -6.59
C PHE A 212 -4.35 18.58 -6.08
N THR A 213 -4.81 19.01 -4.92
CA THR A 213 -4.25 20.18 -4.24
C THR A 213 -3.65 19.78 -2.91
N ARG A 214 -2.44 20.27 -2.64
CA ARG A 214 -1.81 20.11 -1.33
C ARG A 214 -2.47 21.09 -0.38
N ARG A 215 -3.00 20.59 0.74
CA ARG A 215 -3.56 21.42 1.80
C ARG A 215 -2.46 21.79 2.77
N GLU A 216 -2.06 23.05 2.76
CA GLU A 216 -1.10 23.57 3.73
C GLU A 216 -1.80 24.49 4.72
N GLU A 217 -1.56 24.23 6.01
CA GLU A 217 -1.90 25.17 7.06
C GLU A 217 -0.79 26.21 7.16
N LEU A 218 -1.14 27.47 6.94
CA LEU A 218 -0.22 28.58 7.16
C LEU A 218 -0.21 28.92 8.64
N TYR A 219 0.98 28.99 9.21
CA TYR A 219 1.20 29.48 10.56
C TYR A 219 1.85 30.87 10.49
N ILE A 220 1.28 31.85 11.19
CA ILE A 220 1.96 33.11 11.48
C ILE A 220 2.65 32.94 12.83
N GLU A 221 3.96 33.17 12.87
CA GLU A 221 4.68 33.34 14.12
C GLU A 221 4.51 34.79 14.61
N GLU A 222 3.77 34.97 15.69
CA GLU A 222 3.67 36.22 16.44
C GLU A 222 4.17 35.96 17.87
N ASP A 223 5.15 36.75 18.32
CA ASP A 223 5.69 36.71 19.69
C ASP A 223 6.16 35.32 20.17
N GLY A 224 6.73 34.51 19.26
CA GLY A 224 7.23 33.17 19.59
C GLY A 224 6.14 32.10 19.70
N PHE A 225 4.90 32.41 19.30
CA PHE A 225 3.82 31.45 19.17
C PHE A 225 3.38 31.34 17.71
N SER A 226 3.32 30.11 17.20
CA SER A 226 2.72 29.82 15.90
C SER A 226 1.20 29.75 16.03
N ARG A 227 0.48 30.54 15.22
CA ARG A 227 -0.98 30.48 15.12
C ARG A 227 -1.41 30.18 13.68
N PRO A 228 -2.34 29.25 13.45
CA PRO A 228 -2.86 28.99 12.11
C PRO A 228 -3.63 30.22 11.61
N CYS A 229 -3.26 30.75 10.45
CA CYS A 229 -3.83 31.98 9.88
C CYS A 229 -4.65 31.77 8.61
N GLY A 230 -4.63 30.55 8.05
CA GLY A 230 -5.40 30.20 6.87
C GLY A 230 -4.95 28.87 6.27
N THR A 231 -5.69 28.42 5.27
CA THR A 231 -5.32 27.28 4.42
C THR A 231 -5.21 27.75 2.99
N TRP A 232 -4.17 27.32 2.29
CA TRP A 232 -4.01 27.55 0.86
C TRP A 232 -3.82 26.20 0.15
N SER A 233 -4.23 26.17 -1.12
CA SER A 233 -4.21 24.98 -1.96
C SER A 233 -3.14 25.16 -3.04
N VAL A 234 -2.10 24.33 -3.03
CA VAL A 234 -1.10 24.30 -4.11
C VAL A 234 -1.54 23.25 -5.13
N VAL A 235 -1.74 23.65 -6.38
CA VAL A 235 -2.05 22.70 -7.47
C VAL A 235 -0.81 21.87 -7.77
N VAL A 236 -0.90 20.56 -7.59
CA VAL A 236 0.19 19.63 -7.93
C VAL A 236 -0.13 19.00 -9.28
N TYR A 237 0.70 19.28 -10.28
CA TYR A 237 0.53 18.74 -11.63
C TYR A 237 0.99 17.28 -11.74
#